data_AF-A0AAU8YC72-F1
#
_entry.id   AF-A0AAU8YC72-F1
#
_cell.length_a   1.000
_cell.length_b   1.000
_cell.length_c   1.000
_cell.angle_alpha   90.00
_cell.angle_beta   90.00
_cell.angle_gamma   90.00
#
_symmetry.space_group_name_H-M   'P 1'
#
loop_
_entity.id
_entity.type
_entity.pdbx_description
1 polymer ?
#
loop_
_entity_poly.entity_id
_entity_poly.type
_entity_poly.pdbx_seq_one_letter_code
_entity_poly.pdbx_strand_id
1 'polypeptide(L)'
;MSAEEPLIADLFEVDKRLSLKPVVDFNSYLRNAFGEGPCRCHRCVEGADQSTYSHAHNFTFEGRQWHRRFATTAGSDVAQVLKKAWLSYTKADLNLVGALDLTTLKTFTEATLHTRLLALLPASGLAREVDGQWMLQAQAD
;
A
#
# COMPACT_ATOMS: atom_id res chain seq x y z
N MET A 1 -33.25 38.81 9.41
CA MET A 1 -33.49 37.49 8.82
C MET A 1 -32.15 36.81 8.71
N SER A 2 -31.86 35.92 9.66
CA SER A 2 -30.60 35.15 9.69
C SER A 2 -30.82 33.94 8.80
N ALA A 3 -30.04 33.81 7.74
CA ALA A 3 -30.05 32.62 6.92
C ALA A 3 -29.36 31.52 7.74
N GLU A 4 -30.13 30.55 8.20
CA GLU A 4 -29.61 29.30 8.72
C GLU A 4 -28.88 28.58 7.58
N GLU A 5 -27.56 28.54 7.63
CA GLU A 5 -26.76 27.63 6.81
C GLU A 5 -27.20 26.19 7.11
N PRO A 6 -27.53 25.38 6.09
CA PRO A 6 -27.94 24.01 6.34
C PRO A 6 -26.73 23.19 6.82
N LEU A 7 -26.71 22.88 8.12
CA LEU A 7 -25.75 22.03 8.84
C LEU A 7 -25.60 20.59 8.30
N ILE A 8 -26.20 20.27 7.15
CA ILE A 8 -26.22 18.93 6.53
C ILE A 8 -25.21 18.83 5.38
N ALA A 9 -24.68 19.96 4.87
CA ALA A 9 -23.81 19.97 3.68
C ALA A 9 -22.43 19.31 3.90
N ASP A 10 -21.96 19.17 5.15
CA ASP A 10 -20.58 18.77 5.46
C ASP A 10 -20.42 17.27 5.80
N LEU A 11 -21.52 16.50 5.91
CA LEU A 11 -21.46 15.08 6.32
C LEU A 11 -21.09 14.11 5.18
N PHE A 12 -21.07 14.59 3.93
CA PHE A 12 -20.77 13.78 2.74
C PHE A 12 -19.67 14.38 1.87
N GLU A 13 -18.97 15.42 2.32
CA GLU A 13 -17.82 15.95 1.58
C GLU A 13 -16.68 14.92 1.64
N VAL A 14 -16.66 14.05 0.62
CA VAL A 14 -15.52 13.18 0.37
C VAL A 14 -14.32 14.09 0.07
N ASP A 15 -13.27 13.92 0.86
CA ASP A 15 -12.03 14.68 0.71
C ASP A 15 -11.58 14.67 -0.76
N LYS A 16 -11.65 15.84 -1.40
CA LYS A 16 -11.37 16.00 -2.84
C LYS A 16 -9.94 15.58 -3.20
N ARG A 17 -9.05 15.47 -2.22
CA ARG A 17 -7.68 14.97 -2.43
C ARG A 17 -7.66 13.48 -2.80
N LEU A 18 -8.69 12.72 -2.44
CA LEU A 18 -8.81 11.30 -2.76
C LEU A 18 -8.98 11.03 -4.26
N SER A 19 -9.48 12.01 -5.02
CA SER A 19 -9.62 11.94 -6.48
C SER A 19 -8.39 12.45 -7.24
N LEU A 20 -7.36 12.94 -6.54
CA LEU A 20 -6.11 13.37 -7.19
C LEU A 20 -5.44 12.18 -7.87
N LYS A 21 -4.99 12.39 -9.12
CA LYS A 21 -4.42 11.35 -9.96
C LYS A 21 -3.37 10.47 -9.24
N PRO A 22 -2.40 11.02 -8.47
CA PRO A 22 -1.43 10.17 -7.77
C PRO A 22 -2.03 9.25 -6.70
N VAL A 23 -3.11 9.69 -6.03
CA VAL A 23 -3.84 8.86 -5.06
C VAL A 23 -4.62 7.74 -5.77
N VAL A 24 -5.31 8.07 -6.86
CA VAL A 24 -6.02 7.09 -7.69
C VAL A 24 -5.06 6.06 -8.31
N ASP A 25 -3.92 6.53 -8.81
CA ASP A 25 -2.88 5.69 -9.39
C ASP A 25 -2.28 4.75 -8.33
N PHE A 26 -2.08 5.21 -7.09
CA PHE A 26 -1.59 4.37 -6.00
C PHE A 26 -2.57 3.25 -5.61
N ASN A 27 -3.87 3.55 -5.51
CA ASN A 27 -4.90 2.53 -5.25
C ASN A 27 -4.99 1.52 -6.41
N SER A 28 -4.88 2.00 -7.64
CA SER A 28 -4.83 1.13 -8.82
C SER A 28 -3.57 0.28 -8.87
N TYR A 29 -2.44 0.81 -8.41
CA TYR A 29 -1.21 0.06 -8.24
C TYR A 29 -1.36 -1.05 -7.20
N LEU A 30 -1.94 -0.77 -6.02
CA LEU A 30 -2.19 -1.78 -4.98
C LEU A 30 -3.11 -2.91 -5.44
N ARG A 31 -4.17 -2.58 -6.21
CA ARG A 31 -5.05 -3.59 -6.83
C ARG A 31 -4.26 -4.52 -7.75
N ASN A 32 -3.31 -3.98 -8.50
CA ASN A 32 -2.51 -4.71 -9.49
C ASN A 32 -1.23 -5.34 -8.93
N ALA A 33 -0.85 -5.06 -7.69
CA ALA A 33 0.36 -5.59 -7.05
C ALA A 33 0.31 -7.11 -6.83
N PHE A 34 -0.89 -7.70 -6.86
CA PHE A 34 -1.11 -9.13 -6.67
C PHE A 34 -1.89 -9.74 -7.83
N GLY A 35 -1.53 -10.97 -8.21
CA GLY A 35 -2.27 -11.79 -9.15
C GLY A 35 -2.96 -12.96 -8.45
N GLU A 36 -4.01 -13.50 -9.05
CA GLU A 36 -4.71 -14.68 -8.53
C GLU A 36 -3.87 -15.96 -8.73
N GLY A 37 -4.04 -16.91 -7.81
CA GLY A 37 -3.36 -18.20 -7.82
C GLY A 37 -1.96 -18.17 -7.21
N PRO A 38 -1.30 -19.34 -7.14
CA PRO A 38 0.03 -19.48 -6.55
C PRO A 38 1.09 -18.76 -7.38
N CYS A 39 2.17 -18.36 -6.71
CA CYS A 39 3.34 -17.79 -7.34
C CYS A 39 3.96 -18.80 -8.32
N ARG A 40 4.28 -18.35 -9.53
CA ARG A 40 4.84 -19.17 -10.61
C ARG A 40 6.33 -18.94 -10.85
N CYS A 41 7.05 -18.33 -9.90
CA CYS A 41 8.49 -18.22 -10.02
C CYS A 41 9.14 -19.61 -9.89
N HIS A 42 10.32 -19.78 -10.48
CA HIS A 42 11.06 -21.04 -10.49
C HIS A 42 11.13 -21.71 -9.11
N ARG A 43 11.49 -20.97 -8.06
CA ARG A 43 11.58 -21.48 -6.68
C ARG A 43 10.23 -22.02 -6.16
N CYS A 44 9.12 -21.34 -6.46
CA CYS A 44 7.79 -21.78 -6.01
C CYS A 44 7.30 -23.00 -6.80
N VAL A 45 7.63 -23.09 -8.08
CA VAL A 45 7.28 -24.24 -8.92
C VAL A 45 8.05 -25.49 -8.48
N GLU A 46 9.29 -25.35 -8.05
CA GLU A 46 10.11 -26.44 -7.52
C GLU A 46 9.73 -26.87 -6.09
N GLY A 47 8.72 -26.23 -5.47
CA GLY A 47 8.26 -26.57 -4.13
C GLY A 47 9.22 -26.16 -3.02
N ALA A 48 10.08 -25.15 -3.25
CA ALA A 48 10.96 -24.66 -2.20
C ALA A 48 10.16 -24.09 -1.02
N ASP A 49 10.67 -24.34 0.19
CA ASP A 49 10.06 -23.88 1.43
C ASP A 49 10.00 -22.35 1.48
N GLN A 50 8.79 -21.81 1.61
CA GLN A 50 8.51 -20.37 1.71
C GLN A 50 9.19 -19.75 2.94
N SER A 51 9.44 -20.54 4.00
CA SER A 51 10.15 -20.07 5.20
C SER A 51 11.56 -19.55 4.89
N THR A 52 12.16 -20.02 3.78
CA THR A 52 13.51 -19.63 3.32
C THR A 52 13.52 -18.33 2.51
N TYR A 53 12.36 -17.72 2.27
CA TYR A 53 12.27 -16.51 1.47
C TYR A 53 12.35 -15.29 2.37
N SER A 54 13.17 -14.32 1.98
CA SER A 54 13.25 -13.03 2.67
C SER A 54 11.93 -12.27 2.65
N HIS A 55 11.11 -12.53 1.63
CA HIS A 55 9.80 -11.90 1.45
C HIS A 55 8.77 -12.94 1.00
N ALA A 56 7.54 -12.80 1.46
CA ALA A 56 6.46 -13.70 1.08
C ALA A 56 6.13 -13.61 -0.43
N HIS A 57 5.92 -14.76 -1.06
CA HIS A 57 5.53 -14.85 -2.47
C HIS A 57 4.04 -15.11 -2.66
N ASN A 58 3.45 -15.87 -1.75
CA ASN A 58 2.06 -16.29 -1.76
C ASN A 58 1.30 -15.66 -0.60
N PHE A 59 0.04 -15.32 -0.84
CA PHE A 59 -0.84 -14.63 0.09
C PHE A 59 -2.24 -15.25 0.02
N THR A 60 -3.01 -15.09 1.09
CA THR A 60 -4.43 -15.44 1.11
C THR A 60 -5.24 -14.18 1.34
N PHE A 61 -6.11 -13.83 0.38
CA PHE A 61 -7.05 -12.73 0.51
C PHE A 61 -8.45 -13.30 0.23
N GLU A 62 -9.41 -13.01 1.11
CA GLU A 62 -10.81 -13.45 0.95
C GLU A 62 -10.95 -14.97 0.74
N GLY A 63 -10.11 -15.77 1.43
CA GLY A 63 -10.09 -17.23 1.30
C GLY A 63 -9.52 -17.76 -0.02
N ARG A 64 -9.05 -16.88 -0.93
CA ARG A 64 -8.46 -17.24 -2.21
C ARG A 64 -6.94 -17.07 -2.16
N GLN A 65 -6.23 -17.90 -2.91
CA GLN A 65 -4.76 -17.79 -3.04
C GLN A 65 -4.38 -16.72 -4.06
N TRP A 66 -3.37 -15.93 -3.72
CA TRP A 66 -2.79 -14.87 -4.54
C TRP A 66 -1.27 -14.92 -4.49
N HIS A 67 -0.62 -14.26 -5.44
CA HIS A 67 0.82 -14.07 -5.47
C HIS A 67 1.20 -12.61 -5.68
N ARG A 68 2.37 -12.22 -5.19
CA ARG A 68 2.95 -10.90 -5.48
C ARG A 68 3.48 -10.84 -6.92
N ARG A 69 3.24 -9.73 -7.61
CA ARG A 69 3.82 -9.46 -8.94
C ARG A 69 5.17 -8.74 -8.81
N PHE A 70 6.25 -9.53 -8.69
CA PHE A 70 7.60 -9.01 -8.41
C PHE A 70 8.10 -7.96 -9.41
N ALA A 71 7.77 -8.10 -10.69
CA ALA A 71 8.25 -7.25 -11.78
C ALA A 71 7.91 -5.76 -11.62
N THR A 72 6.91 -5.42 -10.79
CA THR A 72 6.46 -4.03 -10.60
C THR A 72 6.32 -3.66 -9.13
N THR A 73 6.81 -4.50 -8.22
CA THR A 73 6.61 -4.33 -6.78
C THR A 73 7.89 -4.34 -5.99
N ALA A 74 9.04 -4.06 -6.62
CA ALA A 74 10.28 -3.82 -5.88
C ALA A 74 10.06 -2.70 -4.86
N GLY A 75 10.82 -2.70 -3.77
CA GLY A 75 10.64 -1.69 -2.72
C GLY A 75 10.79 -0.25 -3.25
N SER A 76 11.69 -0.02 -4.23
CA SER A 76 11.83 1.23 -4.96
C SER A 76 10.59 1.60 -5.79
N ASP A 77 9.97 0.65 -6.50
CA ASP A 77 8.72 0.87 -7.23
C ASP A 77 7.61 1.33 -6.29
N VAL A 78 7.42 0.59 -5.18
CA VAL A 78 6.40 0.89 -4.16
C VAL A 78 6.69 2.25 -3.52
N ALA A 79 7.94 2.54 -3.19
CA ALA A 79 8.35 3.83 -2.62
C ALA A 79 8.03 5.00 -3.55
N GLN A 80 8.31 4.84 -4.85
CA GLN A 80 8.09 5.89 -5.84
C GLN A 80 6.60 6.23 -5.98
N VAL A 81 5.73 5.22 -6.09
CA VAL A 81 4.28 5.47 -6.21
C VAL A 81 3.69 6.00 -4.91
N LEU A 82 4.17 5.50 -3.76
CA LEU A 82 3.74 5.96 -2.44
C LEU A 82 4.11 7.42 -2.21
N LYS A 83 5.34 7.84 -2.50
CA LYS A 83 5.79 9.24 -2.37
C LYS A 83 4.88 10.21 -3.11
N LYS A 84 4.52 9.88 -4.35
CA LYS A 84 3.66 10.73 -5.20
C LYS A 84 2.25 10.88 -4.61
N ALA A 85 1.66 9.78 -4.15
CA ALA A 85 0.35 9.79 -3.50
C ALA A 85 0.39 10.57 -2.17
N TRP A 86 1.42 10.29 -1.35
CA TRP A 86 1.65 10.95 -0.08
C TRP A 86 1.77 12.47 -0.22
N LEU A 87 2.64 12.94 -1.12
CA LEU A 87 2.83 14.36 -1.40
C LEU A 87 1.53 15.02 -1.90
N SER A 88 0.80 14.33 -2.77
CA SER A 88 -0.47 14.85 -3.30
C SER A 88 -1.52 15.02 -2.23
N TYR A 89 -1.61 14.07 -1.30
CA TYR A 89 -2.60 14.04 -0.22
C TYR A 89 -2.22 14.97 0.96
N THR A 90 -0.98 14.88 1.45
CA THR A 90 -0.52 15.58 2.65
C THR A 90 0.07 16.95 2.38
N LYS A 91 0.47 17.22 1.12
CA LYS A 91 1.28 18.40 0.73
C LYS A 91 2.67 18.46 1.38
N ALA A 92 3.15 17.32 1.89
CA ALA A 92 4.48 17.16 2.47
C ALA A 92 5.22 15.98 1.84
N ASP A 93 6.55 16.00 1.83
CA ASP A 93 7.35 14.88 1.37
C ASP A 93 7.32 13.71 2.36
N LEU A 94 7.30 12.49 1.82
CA LEU A 94 7.47 11.28 2.63
C LEU A 94 8.96 10.98 2.83
N ASN A 95 9.41 11.02 4.08
CA ASN A 95 10.72 10.49 4.45
C ASN A 95 10.68 8.94 4.39
N LEU A 96 11.57 8.33 3.59
CA LEU A 96 11.67 6.87 3.46
C LEU A 96 12.47 6.20 4.57
N VAL A 97 12.83 6.94 5.60
CA VAL A 97 13.55 6.42 6.76
C VAL A 97 12.79 6.82 8.01
N GLY A 98 12.48 5.83 8.84
CA GLY A 98 11.83 6.04 10.14
C GLY A 98 10.39 5.55 10.18
N ALA A 99 9.63 6.09 11.12
CA ALA A 99 8.26 5.67 11.38
C ALA A 99 7.35 5.96 10.18
N LEU A 100 6.60 4.96 9.74
CA LEU A 100 5.52 5.13 8.79
C LEU A 100 4.24 5.51 9.55
N ASP A 101 3.71 6.69 9.27
CA ASP A 101 2.36 7.04 9.72
C ASP A 101 1.32 6.28 8.88
N LEU A 102 1.02 5.07 9.37
CA LEU A 102 0.08 4.14 8.78
C LEU A 102 -1.36 4.66 8.81
N THR A 103 -1.68 5.52 9.78
CA THR A 103 -3.00 6.15 9.89
C THR A 103 -3.24 7.04 8.67
N THR A 104 -2.32 7.97 8.40
CA THR A 104 -2.40 8.85 7.22
C THR A 104 -2.39 8.05 5.92
N LEU A 105 -1.54 7.02 5.83
CA LEU A 105 -1.49 6.16 4.65
C LEU A 105 -2.84 5.47 4.37
N LYS A 106 -3.50 4.97 5.41
CA LYS A 106 -4.82 4.34 5.28
C LYS A 106 -5.92 5.33 4.89
N THR A 107 -5.80 6.61 5.25
CA THR A 107 -6.80 7.63 4.90
C THR A 107 -6.96 7.83 3.39
N PHE A 108 -5.86 7.75 2.63
CA PHE A 108 -5.92 7.86 1.16
C PHE A 108 -5.88 6.51 0.42
N THR A 109 -5.94 5.41 1.16
CA THR A 109 -6.03 4.05 0.61
C THR A 109 -7.46 3.54 0.75
N GLU A 110 -8.05 3.02 -0.32
CA GLU A 110 -9.37 2.37 -0.31
C GLU A 110 -9.41 1.28 0.78
N ALA A 111 -10.47 1.27 1.58
CA ALA A 111 -10.59 0.35 2.73
C ALA A 111 -10.45 -1.12 2.34
N THR A 112 -10.99 -1.51 1.18
CA THR A 112 -10.88 -2.86 0.62
C THR A 112 -9.43 -3.26 0.28
N LEU A 113 -8.52 -2.29 0.16
CA LEU A 113 -7.12 -2.53 -0.16
C LEU A 113 -6.20 -2.51 1.07
N HIS A 114 -6.70 -2.22 2.27
CA HIS A 114 -5.87 -2.14 3.48
C HIS A 114 -5.12 -3.45 3.75
N THR A 115 -5.76 -4.61 3.57
CA THR A 115 -5.09 -5.91 3.74
C THR A 115 -3.99 -6.12 2.71
N ARG A 116 -4.20 -5.67 1.46
CA ARG A 116 -3.20 -5.75 0.38
C ARG A 116 -2.04 -4.80 0.64
N LEU A 117 -2.32 -3.60 1.14
CA LEU A 117 -1.30 -2.64 1.54
C LEU A 117 -0.40 -3.22 2.63
N LEU A 118 -0.97 -3.74 3.72
CA LEU A 118 -0.22 -4.32 4.83
C LEU A 118 0.59 -5.55 4.41
N ALA A 119 0.09 -6.34 3.47
CA ALA A 119 0.83 -7.45 2.89
C ALA A 119 1.99 -6.98 1.99
N LEU A 120 1.78 -5.93 1.20
CA LEU A 120 2.77 -5.43 0.24
C LEU A 120 3.96 -4.77 0.93
N LEU A 121 3.74 -3.98 1.98
CA LEU A 121 4.78 -3.22 2.69
C LEU A 121 6.01 -4.08 3.08
N PRO A 122 5.87 -5.21 3.79
CA PRO A 122 6.98 -6.09 4.12
C PRO A 122 7.38 -7.00 2.96
N ALA A 123 6.46 -7.35 2.07
CA ALA A 123 6.75 -8.21 0.94
C ALA A 123 7.61 -7.51 -0.13
N SER A 124 7.53 -6.19 -0.26
CA SER A 124 8.39 -5.39 -1.14
C SER A 124 9.72 -5.00 -0.49
N GLY A 125 9.84 -5.15 0.84
CA GLY A 125 10.95 -4.63 1.61
C GLY A 125 10.87 -3.12 1.90
N LEU A 126 9.76 -2.46 1.55
CA LEU A 126 9.59 -1.02 1.77
C LEU A 126 9.50 -0.67 3.26
N ALA A 127 8.73 -1.45 4.01
CA ALA A 127 8.58 -1.25 5.44
C ALA A 127 8.52 -2.58 6.17
N ARG A 128 8.92 -2.57 7.44
CA ARG A 128 8.78 -3.71 8.34
C ARG A 128 8.20 -3.26 9.66
N GLU A 129 7.56 -4.17 10.37
CA GLU A 129 7.12 -3.93 11.73
C GLU A 129 8.26 -4.18 12.71
N VAL A 130 8.52 -3.23 13.61
CA VAL A 130 9.51 -3.32 14.69
C VAL A 130 8.80 -2.84 15.96
N ASP A 131 8.72 -3.70 16.97
CA ASP A 131 8.07 -3.39 18.27
C ASP A 131 6.65 -2.81 18.14
N GLY A 132 5.86 -3.32 17.19
CA GLY A 132 4.48 -2.86 16.93
C GLY A 132 4.37 -1.59 16.09
N GLN A 133 5.49 -1.04 15.61
CA GLN A 133 5.52 0.15 14.77
C GLN A 133 6.04 -0.16 13.37
N TRP A 134 5.36 0.38 12.36
CA TRP A 134 5.81 0.27 10.97
C TRP A 134 6.96 1.22 10.69
N MET A 135 8.07 0.69 10.19
CA MET A 135 9.30 1.42 9.92
C MET A 135 9.66 1.31 8.43
N LEU A 136 9.70 2.45 7.74
CA LEU A 136 10.23 2.53 6.38
C LEU A 136 11.73 2.20 6.38
N GLN A 137 12.12 1.40 5.41
CA GLN A 137 13.51 0.97 5.21
C GLN A 137 14.15 1.84 4.13
N ALA A 138 15.44 2.12 4.27
CA ALA A 138 16.21 2.68 3.17
C ALA A 138 16.11 1.73 1.97
N GLN A 139 15.73 2.26 0.83
CA GLN A 139 15.66 1.49 -0.41
C GLN A 139 17.05 1.51 -1.04
N ALA A 140 17.55 0.35 -1.46
CA ALA A 140 18.76 0.30 -2.27
C ALA A 140 18.46 0.93 -3.64
N ASP A 141 19.34 1.82 -4.10
CA ASP A 141 19.27 2.45 -5.42
C ASP A 141 19.53 1.44 -6.55
#